data_AF-A0AAV6YEZ9-F1
#
_entry.id   AF-A0AAV6YEZ9-F1
#
_cell.length_a   1.000
_cell.length_b   1.000
_cell.length_c   1.000
_cell.angle_alpha   90.00
_cell.angle_beta   90.00
_cell.angle_gamma   90.00
#
_symmetry.space_group_name_H-M   'P 1'
#
loop_
_entity.id
_entity.type
_entity.pdbx_description
1 polymer ?
#
loop_
_entity_poly.entity_id
_entity_poly.type
_entity_poly.pdbx_seq_one_letter_code
_entity_poly.pdbx_strand_id
1 'polypeptide(L)'
;MEEKMKNIREQKCRVVTCKTCKYTHYKLLDKCTSENHDFHWHDAVKRFFKCPCGNRTIALDRLPKKPCRYIMRLTFERGLSSVFF
;
A
#
# COMPACT_ATOMS: atom_id res chain seq x y z
N MET A 1 -22.28 6.53 9.69
CA MET A 1 -21.64 5.65 8.67
C MET A 1 -20.15 5.38 8.96
N GLU A 2 -19.62 5.81 10.12
CA GLU A 2 -18.17 5.83 10.42
C GLU A 2 -17.67 4.65 11.29
N GLU A 3 -18.53 3.72 11.69
CA GLU A 3 -18.13 2.67 12.64
C GLU A 3 -17.59 1.39 12.00
N LYS A 4 -17.79 1.20 10.69
CA LYS A 4 -17.32 -0.02 9.99
C LYS A 4 -15.82 -0.04 9.69
N MET A 5 -15.10 1.07 9.89
CA MET A 5 -13.65 1.17 9.62
C MET A 5 -12.77 0.92 10.84
N LYS A 6 -13.33 0.54 12.00
CA LYS A 6 -12.56 0.41 13.24
C LYS A 6 -11.67 -0.83 13.33
N ASN A 7 -11.92 -1.88 12.54
CA ASN A 7 -11.24 -3.18 12.68
C ASN A 7 -10.90 -3.86 11.34
N ILE A 8 -10.57 -3.10 10.30
CA ILE A 8 -10.17 -3.69 9.02
C ILE A 8 -8.64 -3.78 8.99
N ARG A 9 -8.09 -4.99 9.18
CA ARG A 9 -6.65 -5.25 9.05
C ARG A 9 -6.18 -5.23 7.59
N GLU A 10 -7.11 -5.49 6.69
CA GLU A 10 -6.87 -5.71 5.26
C GLU A 10 -7.98 -5.03 4.45
N GLN A 11 -7.64 -4.02 3.67
CA GLN A 11 -8.62 -3.31 2.87
C GLN A 11 -8.48 -3.71 1.40
N LYS A 12 -9.59 -4.12 0.77
CA LYS A 12 -9.63 -4.28 -0.68
C LYS A 12 -9.47 -2.92 -1.34
N CYS A 13 -8.52 -2.80 -2.24
CA CYS A 13 -8.24 -1.61 -3.02
C CYS A 13 -8.01 -2.00 -4.47
N ARG A 14 -8.58 -1.21 -5.36
CA ARG A 14 -8.24 -1.28 -6.77
C ARG A 14 -6.85 -0.69 -6.97
N VAL A 15 -5.97 -1.45 -7.61
CA VAL A 15 -4.61 -1.01 -7.95
C VAL A 15 -4.40 -1.15 -9.44
N VAL A 16 -3.42 -0.42 -9.93
CA VAL A 16 -2.99 -0.47 -11.32
C VAL A 16 -1.58 -1.04 -11.39
N THR A 17 -1.38 -2.01 -12.26
CA THR A 17 -0.06 -2.49 -12.65
C THR A 17 0.25 -2.04 -14.05
N CYS A 18 1.31 -1.25 -14.19
CA CYS A 18 1.85 -0.89 -15.49
C CYS A 18 2.70 -2.05 -16.03
N LYS A 19 2.35 -2.61 -17.20
CA LYS A 19 3.13 -3.70 -17.82
C LYS A 19 4.46 -3.20 -18.37
N THR A 20 4.48 -1.97 -18.89
CA THR A 20 5.71 -1.34 -19.42
C THR A 20 6.75 -1.12 -18.34
N CYS A 21 6.34 -0.53 -17.20
CA CYS A 21 7.26 -0.19 -16.11
C CYS A 21 7.36 -1.27 -15.03
N LYS A 22 6.53 -2.32 -15.08
CA LYS A 22 6.46 -3.42 -14.09
C LYS A 22 6.31 -2.95 -12.63
N TYR A 23 5.62 -1.84 -12.39
CA TYR A 23 5.27 -1.40 -11.04
C TYR A 23 3.78 -1.58 -10.78
N THR A 24 3.43 -1.76 -9.51
CA THR A 24 2.04 -1.79 -9.03
C THR A 24 1.84 -0.66 -8.04
N HIS A 25 0.86 0.20 -8.29
CA HIS A 25 0.56 1.35 -7.45
C HIS A 25 -0.94 1.62 -7.41
N TYR A 26 -1.39 2.43 -6.44
CA TYR A 26 -2.81 2.80 -6.31
C TYR A 26 -3.24 3.82 -7.38
N LYS A 27 -2.29 4.63 -7.84
CA LYS A 27 -2.47 5.65 -8.86
C LYS A 27 -1.37 5.51 -9.89
N LEU A 28 -1.74 5.65 -11.18
CA LEU A 28 -0.75 5.75 -12.24
C LEU A 28 0.11 6.99 -12.04
N LEU A 29 1.39 6.87 -12.36
CA LEU A 29 2.23 8.04 -12.50
C LEU A 29 1.76 8.84 -13.71
N ASP A 30 1.76 10.17 -13.58
CA ASP A 30 1.39 11.09 -14.66
C ASP A 30 2.19 10.82 -15.95
N LYS A 31 3.48 10.49 -15.79
CA LYS A 31 4.35 10.04 -16.88
C LYS A 31 3.81 8.81 -17.62
N CYS A 32 3.33 7.79 -16.89
CA CYS A 32 2.80 6.58 -17.53
C CYS A 32 1.48 6.82 -18.26
N THR A 33 0.68 7.79 -17.80
CA THR A 33 -0.51 8.23 -18.51
C THR A 33 -0.13 9.04 -19.75
N SER A 34 0.82 9.97 -19.63
CA SER A 34 1.33 10.80 -20.74
C SER A 34 1.96 9.97 -21.86
N GLU A 35 2.73 8.94 -21.49
CA GLU A 35 3.35 8.00 -22.43
C GLU A 35 2.39 6.89 -22.90
N ASN A 36 1.12 6.92 -22.47
CA ASN A 36 0.08 5.95 -22.83
C ASN A 36 0.52 4.48 -22.65
N HIS A 37 1.12 4.17 -21.50
CA HIS A 37 1.59 2.81 -21.22
C HIS A 37 0.45 1.79 -21.13
N ASP A 38 0.74 0.53 -21.44
CA ASP A 38 -0.21 -0.56 -21.20
C ASP A 38 -0.25 -0.87 -19.70
N PHE A 39 -1.40 -0.67 -19.07
CA PHE A 39 -1.62 -0.95 -17.65
C PHE A 39 -2.90 -1.71 -17.42
N HIS A 40 -2.89 -2.54 -16.39
CA HIS A 40 -4.03 -3.37 -16.02
C HIS A 40 -4.51 -3.02 -14.61
N TRP A 41 -5.80 -2.74 -14.51
CA TRP A 41 -6.47 -2.55 -13.23
C TRP A 41 -6.91 -3.90 -12.68
N HIS A 42 -6.54 -4.18 -11.44
CA HIS A 42 -6.97 -5.37 -10.74
C HIS A 42 -7.22 -5.05 -9.26
N ASP A 43 -7.96 -5.93 -8.60
CA ASP A 43 -8.21 -5.84 -7.17
C ASP A 43 -7.04 -6.42 -6.39
N ALA A 44 -6.52 -5.64 -5.45
CA ALA A 44 -5.51 -6.07 -4.51
C ALA A 44 -5.95 -5.79 -3.08
N VAL A 45 -5.25 -6.41 -2.13
CA VAL A 45 -5.50 -6.21 -0.71
C VAL A 45 -4.34 -5.40 -0.14
N LYS A 46 -4.62 -4.19 0.34
CA LYS A 46 -3.63 -3.41 1.05
C LYS A 46 -3.65 -3.76 2.54
N ARG A 47 -2.47 -3.96 3.09
CA ARG A 47 -2.25 -4.30 4.50
C ARG A 47 -1.54 -3.16 5.21
N PHE A 48 -2.00 -2.87 6.42
CA PHE A 48 -1.46 -1.79 7.23
C PHE A 48 -0.40 -2.34 8.18
N PHE A 49 0.76 -1.70 8.16
CA PHE A 49 1.89 -2.03 9.03
C PHE A 49 2.28 -0.80 9.84
N LYS A 50 2.51 -1.00 11.13
CA LYS A 50 3.01 0.02 12.04
C LYS A 50 4.41 -0.38 12.48
N CYS A 51 5.34 0.53 12.33
CA CYS A 51 6.69 0.40 12.87
C CYS A 51 6.67 0.88 14.33
N PRO A 52 7.47 0.29 15.24
CA PRO A 52 7.55 0.71 16.63
C PRO A 52 7.99 2.18 16.82
N CYS A 53 8.69 2.78 15.85
CA CYS A 53 8.98 4.23 15.90
C CYS A 53 7.76 5.13 15.66
N GLY A 54 6.58 4.57 15.43
CA GLY A 54 5.37 5.31 15.07
C GLY A 54 5.19 5.52 13.56
N ASN A 55 6.18 5.17 12.73
CA ASN A 55 6.02 5.21 11.28
C ASN A 55 4.98 4.19 10.81
N ARG A 56 4.25 4.60 9.78
CA ARG A 56 3.10 3.90 9.23
C ARG A 56 3.44 3.53 7.79
N THR A 57 3.27 2.27 7.41
CA THR A 57 3.56 1.77 6.06
C THR A 57 2.43 0.89 5.57
N ILE A 58 2.10 1.03 4.30
CA ILE A 58 1.11 0.20 3.62
C ILE A 58 1.85 -0.67 2.61
N ALA A 59 1.59 -1.98 2.63
CA ALA A 59 2.12 -2.90 1.64
C ALA A 59 0.99 -3.70 0.99
N LEU A 60 1.13 -3.97 -0.30
CA LEU A 60 0.26 -4.89 -1.04
C LEU A 60 0.70 -6.35 -0.85
N ASP A 61 1.97 -6.55 -0.53
CA ASP A 61 2.57 -7.87 -0.30
C ASP A 61 2.38 -8.33 1.16
N ARG A 62 2.73 -9.58 1.45
CA ARG A 62 2.71 -10.15 2.81
C ARG A 62 3.65 -9.38 3.75
N LEU A 63 4.76 -8.84 3.26
CA LEU A 63 5.71 -8.03 4.02
C LEU A 63 6.14 -6.77 3.24
N PRO A 64 6.31 -5.61 3.89
CA PRO A 64 6.89 -4.44 3.24
C PRO A 64 8.35 -4.70 2.84
N LYS A 65 8.66 -4.51 1.55
CA LYS A 65 10.04 -4.66 1.03
C LYS A 65 10.96 -3.51 1.42
N LYS A 66 10.41 -2.37 1.83
CA LYS A 66 11.19 -1.19 2.21
C LYS A 66 11.36 -1.13 3.74
N PRO A 67 12.61 -1.00 4.26
CA PRO A 67 12.85 -0.81 5.68
C PRO A 67 12.32 0.56 6.13
N CYS A 68 12.03 0.69 7.43
CA CYS A 68 11.66 1.97 8.00
C CYS A 68 12.82 2.97 7.85
N ARG A 69 12.56 4.18 7.36
CA ARG A 69 13.61 5.20 7.15
C ARG A 69 14.33 5.63 8.44
N TYR A 70 13.64 5.53 9.57
CA TYR A 70 14.14 6.01 10.87
C TYR A 70 14.97 4.96 11.62
N ILE A 71 14.46 3.72 11.73
CA ILE A 71 15.17 2.63 12.44
C ILE A 71 16.05 1.81 11.48
N MET A 72 15.88 1.98 10.16
CA MET A 72 16.51 1.16 9.11
C MET A 72 16.31 -0.36 9.28
N ARG A 73 15.31 -0.77 10.06
CA ARG A 73 14.99 -2.17 10.37
C ARG A 73 13.63 -2.54 9.81
N LEU A 74 13.45 -3.83 9.49
CA LEU A 74 12.21 -4.42 8.98
C LEU A 74 11.30 -4.95 10.11
N THR A 75 11.34 -4.34 11.30
CA THR A 75 10.45 -4.70 12.41
C THR A 75 9.13 -3.96 12.22
N PHE A 76 8.20 -4.57 11.49
CA PHE A 76 6.86 -4.04 11.27
C PHE A 76 5.81 -4.92 11.96
N GLU A 77 4.95 -4.29 12.76
CA GLU A 77 3.83 -4.92 13.42
C GLU A 77 2.56 -4.71 12.58
N ARG A 78 1.61 -5.65 12.65
CA ARG A 78 0.35 -5.54 11.90
C ARG A 78 -0.52 -4.45 12.54
N GLY A 79 -0.87 -3.42 11.77
CA GLY A 79 -1.71 -2.31 12.20
C GLY A 79 -3.17 -2.45 11.75
N LEU A 80 -4.06 -1.68 12.37
CA LEU A 80 -5.47 -1.55 11.96
C LEU A 80 -5.64 -0.36 11.01
N SER A 81 -6.58 -0.46 10.06
CA SER A 81 -6.93 0.65 9.14
C SER A 81 -7.36 1.92 9.85
N SER A 82 -8.00 1.78 11.02
CA SER A 82 -8.48 2.88 11.88
C SER A 82 -7.38 3.77 12.44
N VAL A 83 -6.13 3.35 12.33
CA VAL A 83 -4.97 4.14 12.75
C VAL A 83 -4.41 4.94 11.56
N PHE A 84 -4.91 4.76 10.34
CA PHE A 84 -4.39 5.42 9.13
C PHE A 84 -5.33 6.45 8.50
N PHE A 85 -6.62 6.42 8.85
CA PHE A 85 -7.62 7.44 8.55
C PHE A 85 -7.87 8.28 9.79
#